data_AF-A0A5C2SF65-F1
#
_entry.id   AF-A0A5C2SF65-F1
#
_cell.length_a   1.000
_cell.length_b   1.000
_cell.length_c   1.000
_cell.angle_alpha   90.00
_cell.angle_beta   90.00
_cell.angle_gamma   90.00
#
_symmetry.space_group_name_H-M   'P 1'
#
loop_
_entity.id
_entity.type
_entity.pdbx_description
1 polymer ?
#
loop_
_entity_poly.entity_id
_entity_poly.type
_entity_poly.pdbx_seq_one_letter_code
_entity_poly.pdbx_strand_id
1 'polypeptide(L)'
;MSTMIQPLGKRFLMRKSSNAENLPPAAAAAYHKKADALVSAREASRRRRARVVSGSLPLKAKKLLLNAQRRVSKAQHAAQHPKIAPEPVEQTAAAQPVPQSAAPAPAPAPAPAPAPAFRHFPRALGRPPKEIWPVPFRRENIDACDPSLFETPMEYIMQGLEVTGESMWNLVKNTEIDSSSMGHQNGLPDEINVIIADHTRMQAKTLLPTSNPTHVLAIWDLPVAHPVYKNGAGNINPATGRRKISLMPAHNLVLAAHCAKWFPLPKSTNIRETPVTNASGVPGTMLNLPVVPLAVPHPPSFMYLLQTMYTHKASWLLDQLVPVPKPTVVFPTPENPNPRNPHYIIETGRRVAQRYTPRAIMDMIGTVIGLWQNAIYLGVSDRRLWIGIDWSYDMLLTGLAMSLGHPELVPRPAPQVQWPVPATKA
;
A
#
# COMPACT_ATOMS: atom_id res chain seq x y z
N MET A 1 -13.62 74.96 9.35
CA MET A 1 -13.25 73.72 10.07
C MET A 1 -14.53 72.99 10.41
N SER A 2 -14.88 71.96 9.63
CA SER A 2 -15.89 70.97 10.02
C SER A 2 -15.72 69.76 9.10
N THR A 3 -15.26 68.67 9.69
CA THR A 3 -14.99 67.38 9.07
C THR A 3 -16.28 66.56 9.07
N MET A 4 -16.80 66.19 7.89
CA MET A 4 -17.78 65.12 7.76
C MET A 4 -17.23 63.96 6.94
N ILE A 5 -17.27 62.80 7.59
CA ILE A 5 -16.79 61.49 7.18
C ILE A 5 -17.86 60.85 6.28
N GLN A 6 -17.46 60.36 5.09
CA GLN A 6 -18.32 59.56 4.21
C GLN A 6 -18.35 58.08 4.66
N PRO A 7 -19.51 57.40 4.64
CA PRO A 7 -19.59 55.97 4.89
C PRO A 7 -19.27 55.13 3.64
N LEU A 8 -18.52 54.03 3.87
CA LEU A 8 -18.12 53.03 2.89
C LEU A 8 -19.30 52.41 2.14
N GLY A 9 -19.23 52.44 0.81
CA GLY A 9 -20.17 51.81 -0.11
C GLY A 9 -20.16 50.28 -0.03
N LYS A 10 -21.36 49.71 0.00
CA LYS A 10 -21.64 48.28 -0.16
C LYS A 10 -21.30 47.86 -1.60
N ARG A 11 -20.29 47.02 -1.77
CA ARG A 11 -20.00 46.35 -3.05
C ARG A 11 -21.05 45.26 -3.28
N PHE A 12 -21.96 45.51 -4.22
CA PHE A 12 -22.82 44.48 -4.79
C PHE A 12 -21.97 43.45 -5.53
N LEU A 13 -21.94 42.22 -5.01
CA LEU A 13 -21.42 41.04 -5.70
C LEU A 13 -22.45 40.62 -6.77
N MET A 14 -22.26 41.09 -8.00
CA MET A 14 -22.94 40.54 -9.17
C MET A 14 -22.57 39.05 -9.31
N ARG A 15 -23.52 38.15 -8.98
CA ARG A 15 -23.44 36.75 -9.38
C ARG A 15 -23.63 36.68 -10.89
N LYS A 16 -22.59 36.34 -11.63
CA LYS A 16 -22.71 35.84 -13.00
C LYS A 16 -23.39 34.45 -12.93
N SER A 17 -24.69 34.38 -13.15
CA SER A 17 -25.39 33.12 -13.43
C SER A 17 -25.09 32.73 -14.88
N SER A 18 -24.33 31.65 -15.08
CA SER A 18 -24.15 31.06 -16.39
C SER A 18 -25.38 30.20 -16.74
N ASN A 19 -26.21 30.68 -17.67
CA ASN A 19 -27.31 29.93 -18.29
C ASN A 19 -26.76 28.87 -19.26
N ALA A 20 -25.97 27.91 -18.76
CA ALA A 20 -25.39 26.84 -19.57
C ALA A 20 -26.27 25.57 -19.66
N GLU A 21 -27.41 25.55 -18.96
CA GLU A 21 -28.21 24.33 -18.78
C GLU A 21 -29.28 24.08 -19.86
N ASN A 22 -29.48 25.01 -20.82
CA ASN A 22 -30.54 24.93 -21.82
C ASN A 22 -30.07 24.81 -23.28
N LEU A 23 -28.84 24.36 -23.54
CA LEU A 23 -28.40 24.06 -24.90
C LEU A 23 -28.68 22.60 -25.26
N PRO A 24 -29.36 22.31 -26.39
CA PRO A 24 -29.55 20.95 -26.87
C PRO A 24 -28.20 20.29 -27.20
N PRO A 25 -28.06 18.97 -27.03
CA PRO A 25 -26.79 18.28 -27.28
C PRO A 25 -26.41 18.38 -28.76
N ALA A 26 -25.34 19.12 -29.06
CA ALA A 26 -24.79 19.20 -30.42
C ALA A 26 -24.23 17.82 -30.83
N ALA A 27 -24.84 17.22 -31.85
CA ALA A 27 -24.40 15.97 -32.46
C ALA A 27 -23.19 16.20 -33.37
N ALA A 28 -22.01 16.45 -32.82
CA ALA A 28 -20.74 16.39 -33.56
C ALA A 28 -19.53 16.23 -32.63
N ALA A 29 -18.56 15.43 -33.09
CA ALA A 29 -17.20 15.24 -32.56
C ALA A 29 -17.00 14.34 -31.33
N ALA A 30 -17.06 13.02 -31.55
CA ALA A 30 -16.58 12.01 -30.61
C ALA A 30 -15.03 11.97 -30.44
N TYR A 31 -14.27 12.79 -31.18
CA TYR A 31 -12.80 12.69 -31.24
C TYR A 31 -12.02 13.60 -30.27
N HIS A 32 -12.62 14.62 -29.65
CA HIS A 32 -11.88 15.56 -28.77
C HIS A 32 -11.98 15.29 -27.25
N LYS A 33 -12.88 14.40 -26.80
CA LYS A 33 -13.12 14.18 -25.35
C LYS A 33 -11.94 13.60 -24.57
N LYS A 34 -10.96 12.95 -25.23
CA LYS A 34 -9.78 12.38 -24.55
C LYS A 34 -8.75 13.44 -24.15
N ALA A 35 -8.65 14.55 -24.87
CA ALA A 35 -7.69 15.61 -24.58
C ALA A 35 -8.11 16.44 -23.35
N ASP A 36 -9.39 16.83 -23.27
CA ASP A 36 -9.90 17.64 -22.16
C ASP A 36 -9.95 16.89 -20.82
N ALA A 37 -10.19 15.58 -20.85
CA ALA A 37 -10.14 14.74 -19.64
C ALA A 37 -8.72 14.67 -19.04
N LEU A 38 -7.68 14.67 -19.87
CA LEU A 38 -6.27 14.66 -19.44
C LEU A 38 -5.82 16.02 -18.90
N VAL A 39 -6.31 17.12 -19.48
CA VAL A 39 -6.06 18.48 -18.98
C VAL A 39 -6.74 18.70 -17.63
N SER A 40 -8.00 18.27 -17.47
CA SER A 40 -8.74 18.36 -16.21
C SER A 40 -8.09 17.56 -15.06
N ALA A 41 -7.58 16.35 -15.35
CA ALA A 41 -6.86 15.54 -14.36
C ALA A 41 -5.52 16.18 -13.92
N ARG A 42 -4.79 16.82 -14.85
CA ARG A 42 -3.56 17.56 -14.54
C ARG A 42 -3.82 18.84 -13.74
N GLU A 43 -4.87 19.57 -14.07
CA GLU A 43 -5.33 20.78 -13.37
C GLU A 43 -5.72 20.45 -11.91
N ALA A 44 -6.49 19.36 -11.70
CA ALA A 44 -6.86 18.87 -10.38
C ALA A 44 -5.64 18.42 -9.54
N SER A 45 -4.64 17.82 -10.18
CA SER A 45 -3.37 17.43 -9.53
C SER A 45 -2.52 18.64 -9.11
N ARG A 46 -2.51 19.73 -9.90
CA ARG A 46 -1.84 20.99 -9.53
C ARG A 46 -2.53 21.66 -8.35
N ARG A 47 -3.87 21.70 -8.33
CA ARG A 47 -4.65 22.29 -7.21
C ARG A 47 -4.47 21.51 -5.90
N ARG A 48 -4.31 20.18 -5.94
CA ARG A 48 -3.98 19.38 -4.75
C ARG A 48 -2.57 19.67 -4.21
N ARG A 49 -1.59 19.91 -5.09
CA ARG A 49 -0.21 20.23 -4.68
C ARG A 49 -0.08 21.64 -4.11
N ALA A 50 -0.83 22.62 -4.63
CA ALA A 50 -0.84 23.98 -4.07
C ALA A 50 -1.34 24.02 -2.61
N ARG A 51 -2.33 23.18 -2.24
CA ARG A 51 -2.84 23.11 -0.85
C ARG A 51 -1.88 22.45 0.14
N VAL A 52 -0.91 21.67 -0.32
CA VAL A 52 0.08 21.02 0.56
C VAL A 52 1.24 21.97 0.92
N VAL A 53 1.45 23.02 0.11
CA VAL A 53 2.56 23.97 0.30
C VAL A 53 2.12 25.22 1.08
N SER A 54 0.83 25.57 1.11
CA SER A 54 0.33 26.72 1.86
C SER A 54 -0.74 26.34 2.90
N GLY A 55 -0.31 26.11 4.15
CA GLY A 55 -1.15 26.32 5.34
C GLY A 55 -1.57 25.09 6.15
N SER A 56 -0.83 24.78 7.23
CA SER A 56 -1.35 24.70 8.61
C SER A 56 -0.22 24.28 9.58
N LEU A 57 0.58 25.25 10.03
CA LEU A 57 1.63 25.05 11.04
C LEU A 57 1.16 24.76 12.48
N PRO A 58 -0.07 25.09 12.98
CA PRO A 58 -0.35 24.92 14.41
C PRO A 58 -0.65 23.47 14.86
N LEU A 59 -1.04 22.57 13.95
CA LEU A 59 -1.40 21.19 14.32
C LEU A 59 -0.19 20.27 14.55
N LYS A 60 0.96 20.57 13.93
CA LYS A 60 2.20 19.80 14.13
C LYS A 60 2.87 20.14 15.48
N ALA A 61 2.82 21.40 15.91
CA ALA A 61 3.35 21.81 17.21
C ALA A 61 2.63 21.11 18.38
N LYS A 62 1.28 21.03 18.32
CA LYS A 62 0.49 20.35 19.35
C LYS A 62 0.77 18.84 19.43
N LYS A 63 0.96 18.18 18.28
CA LYS A 63 1.38 16.76 18.23
C LYS A 63 2.80 16.53 18.77
N LEU A 64 3.72 17.47 18.53
CA LEU A 64 5.10 17.37 19.00
C LEU A 64 5.17 17.55 20.54
N LEU A 65 4.37 18.47 21.08
CA LEU A 65 4.26 18.73 22.53
C LEU A 65 3.62 17.55 23.27
N LEU A 66 2.56 16.94 22.71
CA LEU A 66 1.94 15.73 23.28
C LEU A 66 2.89 14.51 23.26
N ASN A 67 3.73 14.37 22.22
CA ASN A 67 4.75 13.33 22.18
C ASN A 67 5.89 13.57 23.17
N ALA A 68 6.27 14.82 23.42
CA ALA A 68 7.24 15.17 24.45
C ALA A 68 6.70 14.83 25.86
N GLN A 69 5.44 15.17 26.15
CA GLN A 69 4.79 14.83 27.43
C GLN A 69 4.68 13.32 27.67
N ARG A 70 4.42 12.52 26.63
CA ARG A 70 4.43 11.04 26.72
C ARG A 70 5.81 10.45 27.02
N ARG A 71 6.90 11.11 26.59
CA ARG A 71 8.27 10.65 26.88
C ARG A 71 8.66 10.93 28.33
N VAL A 72 8.25 12.08 28.89
CA VAL A 72 8.52 12.44 30.28
C VAL A 72 7.79 11.51 31.25
N SER A 73 6.51 11.22 31.01
CA SER A 73 5.71 10.31 31.83
C SER A 73 6.25 8.87 31.82
N LYS A 74 6.78 8.39 30.69
CA LYS A 74 7.42 7.07 30.61
C LYS A 74 8.77 7.02 31.35
N ALA A 75 9.54 8.10 31.36
CA ALA A 75 10.78 8.20 32.12
C ALA A 75 10.53 8.23 33.64
N GLN A 76 9.48 8.90 34.09
CA GLN A 76 9.09 8.94 35.50
C GLN A 76 8.63 7.57 36.02
N HIS A 77 7.87 6.81 35.22
CA HIS A 77 7.48 5.45 35.58
C HIS A 77 8.67 4.48 35.66
N ALA A 78 9.69 4.66 34.84
CA ALA A 78 10.90 3.83 34.87
C ALA A 78 11.77 4.09 36.13
N ALA A 79 11.66 5.28 36.73
CA ALA A 79 12.41 5.65 37.93
C ALA A 79 11.81 5.11 39.24
N GLN A 80 10.62 4.50 39.21
CA GLN A 80 9.93 3.98 40.40
C GLN A 80 10.18 2.49 40.69
N HIS A 81 11.03 1.81 39.91
CA HIS A 81 11.43 0.44 40.22
C HIS A 81 12.59 0.43 41.24
N PRO A 82 12.49 -0.32 42.35
CA PRO A 82 13.50 -0.35 43.39
C PRO A 82 14.81 -0.99 42.86
N LYS A 83 15.92 -0.27 43.07
CA LYS A 83 17.29 -0.74 42.81
C LYS A 83 17.60 -1.95 43.67
N ILE A 84 17.88 -3.08 43.02
CA ILE A 84 18.50 -4.26 43.64
C ILE A 84 19.95 -3.89 44.01
N ALA A 85 20.33 -4.14 45.26
CA ALA A 85 21.64 -3.84 45.80
C ALA A 85 22.73 -4.72 45.18
N PRO A 86 23.93 -4.18 44.86
CA PRO A 86 25.06 -4.98 44.42
C PRO A 86 25.73 -5.70 45.59
N GLU A 87 26.10 -6.96 45.37
CA GLU A 87 26.91 -7.77 46.28
C GLU A 87 28.32 -7.21 46.49
N PRO A 88 28.94 -7.47 47.66
CA PRO A 88 30.27 -6.99 47.99
C PRO A 88 31.36 -7.82 47.29
N VAL A 89 32.22 -7.14 46.53
CA VAL A 89 33.44 -7.72 45.95
C VAL A 89 34.51 -7.80 47.04
N GLU A 90 34.93 -9.03 47.30
CA GLU A 90 35.97 -9.43 48.22
C GLU A 90 37.34 -8.90 47.75
N GLN A 91 38.00 -8.14 48.61
CA GLN A 91 39.35 -7.63 48.42
C GLN A 91 40.36 -8.76 48.65
N THR A 92 41.17 -9.09 47.65
CA THR A 92 42.37 -9.92 47.82
C THR A 92 43.63 -9.14 47.51
N ALA A 93 44.67 -9.50 48.27
CA ALA A 93 45.81 -8.72 48.64
C ALA A 93 46.96 -8.67 47.60
N ALA A 94 47.78 -7.64 47.80
CA ALA A 94 49.24 -7.62 47.75
C ALA A 94 49.98 -8.00 46.45
N ALA A 95 50.77 -7.03 46.01
CA ALA A 95 51.69 -7.05 44.90
C ALA A 95 52.85 -8.05 45.05
N GLN A 96 53.20 -8.69 43.92
CA GLN A 96 54.54 -9.19 43.66
C GLN A 96 55.15 -8.41 42.48
N PRO A 97 56.43 -8.03 42.52
CA PRO A 97 57.11 -7.38 41.41
C PRO A 97 57.43 -8.41 40.31
N VAL A 98 56.82 -8.21 39.15
CA VAL A 98 57.09 -9.00 37.94
C VAL A 98 58.40 -8.51 37.30
N PRO A 99 59.32 -9.41 36.91
CA PRO A 99 60.55 -9.04 36.20
C PRO A 99 60.22 -8.45 34.82
N GLN A 100 60.90 -7.35 34.48
CA GLN A 100 60.87 -6.70 33.17
C GLN A 100 61.35 -7.69 32.10
N SER A 101 60.40 -8.36 31.45
CA SER A 101 60.63 -9.15 30.25
C SER A 101 60.51 -8.24 29.02
N ALA A 102 61.44 -8.43 28.09
CA ALA A 102 61.66 -7.60 26.91
C ALA A 102 60.40 -7.35 26.09
N ALA A 103 60.33 -6.14 25.50
CA ALA A 103 59.25 -5.69 24.64
C ALA A 103 58.93 -6.71 23.53
N PRO A 104 57.71 -7.27 23.48
CA PRO A 104 57.31 -8.12 22.37
C PRO A 104 57.16 -7.26 21.11
N ALA A 105 57.70 -7.74 20.00
CA ALA A 105 57.57 -7.16 18.68
C ALA A 105 56.08 -6.88 18.35
N PRO A 106 55.77 -5.81 17.59
CA PRO A 106 54.40 -5.45 17.26
C PRO A 106 53.70 -6.61 16.57
N ALA A 107 52.61 -7.08 17.18
CA ALA A 107 51.78 -8.13 16.63
C ALA A 107 51.30 -7.73 15.23
N PRO A 108 51.36 -8.63 14.23
CA PRO A 108 50.88 -8.35 12.88
C PRO A 108 49.41 -7.92 12.94
N ALA A 109 49.08 -6.86 12.22
CA ALA A 109 47.73 -6.32 12.18
C ALA A 109 46.72 -7.45 11.84
N PRO A 110 45.59 -7.53 12.56
CA PRO A 110 44.60 -8.58 12.30
C PRO A 110 44.16 -8.51 10.84
N ALA A 111 44.24 -9.66 10.16
CA ALA A 111 43.81 -9.78 8.77
C ALA A 111 42.37 -9.25 8.64
N PRO A 112 42.05 -8.49 7.58
CA PRO A 112 40.72 -7.94 7.38
C PRO A 112 39.70 -9.09 7.38
N ALA A 113 38.69 -8.97 8.25
CA ALA A 113 37.63 -9.96 8.34
C ALA A 113 37.00 -10.16 6.95
N PRO A 114 36.75 -11.42 6.53
CA PRO A 114 36.15 -11.69 5.23
C PRO A 114 34.84 -10.92 5.10
N ALA A 115 34.70 -10.19 4.00
CA ALA A 115 33.49 -9.42 3.72
C ALA A 115 32.27 -10.34 3.83
N PRO A 116 31.19 -9.91 4.50
CA PRO A 116 30.02 -10.75 4.71
C PRO A 116 29.49 -11.24 3.37
N ALA A 117 29.38 -12.57 3.23
CA ALA A 117 28.91 -13.21 2.01
C ALA A 117 27.57 -12.61 1.58
N PHE A 118 27.56 -11.94 0.44
CA PHE A 118 26.37 -11.31 -0.11
C PHE A 118 25.33 -12.39 -0.43
N ARG A 119 24.18 -12.36 0.26
CA ARG A 119 23.06 -13.25 -0.07
C ARG A 119 22.57 -12.89 -1.47
N HIS A 120 22.77 -13.80 -2.41
CA HIS A 120 22.35 -13.61 -3.79
C HIS A 120 20.82 -13.58 -3.86
N PHE A 121 20.26 -12.45 -4.28
CA PHE A 121 18.84 -12.35 -4.60
C PHE A 121 18.60 -12.86 -6.02
N PRO A 122 17.52 -13.62 -6.27
CA PRO A 122 17.16 -13.95 -7.63
C PRO A 122 16.87 -12.66 -8.40
N ARG A 123 17.28 -12.59 -9.67
CA ARG A 123 17.10 -11.37 -10.48
C ARG A 123 15.63 -11.06 -10.75
N ALA A 124 14.83 -12.11 -10.95
CA ALA A 124 13.41 -12.04 -11.21
C ALA A 124 12.68 -12.94 -10.22
N LEU A 125 11.48 -12.52 -9.84
CA LEU A 125 10.57 -13.36 -9.07
C LEU A 125 9.93 -14.35 -10.03
N GLY A 126 10.20 -15.64 -9.84
CA GLY A 126 9.65 -16.71 -10.66
C GLY A 126 8.12 -16.68 -10.63
N ARG A 127 7.48 -16.92 -11.77
CA ARG A 127 6.03 -17.19 -11.81
C ARG A 127 5.82 -18.70 -11.84
N PRO A 128 4.66 -19.21 -11.40
CA PRO A 128 4.34 -20.60 -11.67
C PRO A 128 4.45 -20.90 -13.17
N PRO A 129 4.87 -22.12 -13.57
CA PRO A 129 5.04 -22.49 -14.97
C PRO A 129 3.79 -22.24 -15.81
N LYS A 130 3.96 -22.00 -17.12
CA LYS A 130 2.84 -21.65 -18.03
C LYS A 130 1.79 -22.76 -18.11
N GLU A 131 2.18 -23.99 -17.82
CA GLU A 131 1.31 -25.17 -17.79
C GLU A 131 0.29 -25.08 -16.63
N ILE A 132 0.62 -24.33 -15.58
CA ILE A 132 -0.19 -24.17 -14.37
C ILE A 132 -0.73 -22.73 -14.26
N TRP A 133 -0.32 -21.82 -15.16
CA TRP A 133 -0.59 -20.39 -15.06
C TRP A 133 -0.86 -19.69 -16.41
N PRO A 134 -1.93 -18.88 -16.54
CA PRO A 134 -2.87 -18.49 -15.49
C PRO A 134 -3.80 -19.63 -15.06
N VAL A 135 -4.08 -19.72 -13.76
CA VAL A 135 -5.08 -20.68 -13.25
C VAL A 135 -6.45 -20.27 -13.78
N PRO A 136 -7.24 -21.18 -14.36
CA PRO A 136 -8.57 -20.85 -14.85
C PRO A 136 -9.47 -20.41 -13.70
N PHE A 137 -10.24 -19.35 -13.92
CA PHE A 137 -11.19 -18.85 -12.95
C PHE A 137 -12.36 -19.84 -12.77
N ARG A 138 -12.71 -20.11 -11.52
CA ARG A 138 -13.90 -20.90 -11.20
C ARG A 138 -15.13 -20.01 -11.27
N ARG A 139 -15.92 -20.18 -12.33
CA ARG A 139 -17.11 -19.35 -12.58
C ARG A 139 -18.12 -19.40 -11.44
N GLU A 140 -18.28 -20.57 -10.84
CA GLU A 140 -19.14 -20.83 -9.67
C GLU A 140 -18.89 -19.86 -8.50
N ASN A 141 -17.63 -19.43 -8.29
CA ASN A 141 -17.30 -18.49 -7.21
C ASN A 141 -17.86 -17.09 -7.47
N ILE A 142 -17.93 -16.68 -8.74
CA ILE A 142 -18.45 -15.39 -9.16
C ILE A 142 -19.97 -15.41 -9.10
N ASP A 143 -20.58 -16.47 -9.63
CA ASP A 143 -22.04 -16.64 -9.62
C ASP A 143 -22.58 -16.76 -8.17
N ALA A 144 -21.77 -17.28 -7.24
CA ALA A 144 -22.11 -17.32 -5.82
C ALA A 144 -22.12 -15.94 -5.14
N CYS A 145 -21.51 -14.91 -5.74
CA CYS A 145 -21.45 -13.57 -5.16
C CYS A 145 -22.80 -12.85 -5.21
N ASP A 146 -23.50 -12.93 -6.34
CA ASP A 146 -24.79 -12.28 -6.56
C ASP A 146 -25.56 -13.01 -7.68
N PRO A 147 -26.85 -13.36 -7.49
CA PRO A 147 -27.65 -14.04 -8.51
C PRO A 147 -27.73 -13.31 -9.86
N SER A 148 -27.64 -11.96 -9.86
CA SER A 148 -27.66 -11.15 -11.08
C SER A 148 -26.43 -11.34 -11.96
N LEU A 149 -25.35 -11.93 -11.42
CA LEU A 149 -24.13 -12.23 -12.16
C LEU A 149 -24.20 -13.57 -12.90
N PHE A 150 -25.21 -14.41 -12.64
CA PHE A 150 -25.37 -15.68 -13.34
C PHE A 150 -25.36 -15.46 -14.86
N GLU A 151 -24.57 -16.26 -15.58
CA GLU A 151 -24.36 -16.16 -17.04
C GLU A 151 -23.78 -14.83 -17.57
N THR A 152 -23.49 -13.84 -16.72
CA THR A 152 -22.93 -12.55 -17.15
C THR A 152 -21.49 -12.74 -17.63
N PRO A 153 -21.10 -12.38 -18.87
CA PRO A 153 -19.75 -12.59 -19.36
C PRO A 153 -18.66 -11.99 -18.45
N MET A 154 -17.56 -12.72 -18.26
CA MET A 154 -16.47 -12.31 -17.37
C MET A 154 -15.89 -10.94 -17.76
N GLU A 155 -15.78 -10.68 -19.06
CA GLU A 155 -15.29 -9.42 -19.60
C GLU A 155 -16.16 -8.24 -19.18
N TYR A 156 -17.49 -8.44 -19.17
CA TYR A 156 -18.45 -7.42 -18.74
C TYR A 156 -18.32 -7.14 -17.24
N ILE A 157 -18.17 -8.18 -16.43
CA ILE A 157 -17.94 -8.04 -14.97
C ILE A 157 -16.64 -7.28 -14.72
N MET A 158 -15.55 -7.65 -15.38
CA MET A 158 -14.25 -7.00 -15.24
C MET A 158 -14.28 -5.53 -15.68
N GLN A 159 -14.99 -5.22 -16.77
CA GLN A 159 -15.20 -3.84 -17.20
C GLN A 159 -16.02 -3.04 -16.17
N GLY A 160 -17.06 -3.64 -15.60
CA GLY A 160 -17.85 -3.05 -14.53
C GLY A 160 -17.02 -2.75 -13.27
N LEU A 161 -16.14 -3.68 -12.88
CA LEU A 161 -15.21 -3.50 -11.77
C LEU A 161 -14.16 -2.42 -12.07
N GLU A 162 -13.69 -2.30 -13.31
CA GLU A 162 -12.74 -1.25 -13.68
C GLU A 162 -13.35 0.16 -13.55
N VAL A 163 -14.65 0.29 -13.84
CA VAL A 163 -15.38 1.56 -13.70
C VAL A 163 -15.73 1.85 -12.24
N THR A 164 -16.15 0.85 -11.46
CA THR A 164 -16.69 1.05 -10.10
C THR A 164 -15.66 0.84 -8.99
N GLY A 165 -14.52 0.22 -9.27
CA GLY A 165 -13.59 -0.28 -8.28
C GLY A 165 -12.95 0.80 -7.41
N GLU A 166 -12.67 2.00 -7.93
CA GLU A 166 -12.20 3.13 -7.10
C GLU A 166 -13.26 3.60 -6.09
N SER A 167 -14.54 3.55 -6.49
CA SER A 167 -15.67 3.88 -5.61
C SER A 167 -15.83 2.83 -4.51
N MET A 168 -15.81 1.54 -4.88
CA MET A 168 -15.87 0.42 -3.93
C MET A 168 -14.69 0.42 -2.95
N TRP A 169 -13.48 0.74 -3.42
CA TRP A 169 -12.30 0.90 -2.58
C TRP A 169 -12.45 2.04 -1.58
N ASN A 170 -13.05 3.16 -2.00
CA ASN A 170 -13.32 4.28 -1.09
C ASN A 170 -14.25 3.89 0.05
N LEU A 171 -15.18 2.96 -0.16
CA LEU A 171 -16.01 2.43 0.92
C LEU A 171 -15.18 1.55 1.85
N VAL A 172 -14.49 0.55 1.30
CA VAL A 172 -13.64 -0.38 2.08
C VAL A 172 -12.64 0.36 2.96
N LYS A 173 -11.88 1.30 2.40
CA LYS A 173 -10.80 1.99 3.12
C LYS A 173 -11.29 2.94 4.22
N ASN A 174 -12.53 3.42 4.12
CA ASN A 174 -13.14 4.35 5.07
C ASN A 174 -14.19 3.66 5.96
N THR A 175 -14.25 2.33 5.90
CA THR A 175 -15.09 1.53 6.78
C THR A 175 -14.40 1.41 8.13
N GLU A 176 -15.10 1.76 9.20
CA GLU A 176 -14.65 1.61 10.58
C GLU A 176 -15.16 0.28 11.12
N ILE A 177 -14.31 -0.49 11.81
CA ILE A 177 -14.74 -1.72 12.48
C ILE A 177 -15.16 -1.35 13.89
N ASP A 178 -16.38 -1.69 14.27
CA ASP A 178 -16.87 -1.46 15.62
C ASP A 178 -16.22 -2.46 16.58
N SER A 179 -15.25 -1.97 17.36
CA SER A 179 -14.51 -2.79 18.33
C SER A 179 -15.41 -3.40 19.42
N SER A 180 -16.59 -2.83 19.68
CA SER A 180 -17.51 -3.39 20.68
C SER A 180 -18.09 -4.74 20.23
N SER A 181 -18.24 -4.94 18.92
CA SER A 181 -18.73 -6.19 18.34
C SER A 181 -17.74 -7.35 18.38
N MET A 182 -16.45 -7.09 18.68
CA MET A 182 -15.45 -8.15 18.83
C MET A 182 -15.59 -8.95 20.13
N GLY A 183 -16.34 -8.42 21.11
CA GLY A 183 -16.54 -9.05 22.42
C GLY A 183 -15.26 -9.30 23.22
N HIS A 184 -15.41 -9.96 24.37
CA HIS A 184 -14.30 -10.48 25.18
C HIS A 184 -13.98 -11.95 24.85
N GLN A 185 -14.39 -12.42 23.67
CA GLN A 185 -14.27 -13.83 23.32
C GLN A 185 -12.81 -14.21 23.03
N ASN A 186 -12.45 -15.46 23.33
CA ASN A 186 -11.13 -16.03 23.04
C ASN A 186 -10.95 -16.41 21.54
N GLY A 187 -11.86 -16.00 20.67
CA GLY A 187 -11.93 -16.39 19.26
C GLY A 187 -12.34 -15.23 18.35
N LEU A 188 -12.29 -15.50 17.05
CA LEU A 188 -12.78 -14.60 16.02
C LEU A 188 -14.32 -14.71 15.95
N PRO A 189 -15.08 -13.60 15.96
CA PRO A 189 -16.53 -13.68 15.85
C PRO A 189 -16.95 -14.08 14.43
N ASP A 190 -18.12 -14.72 14.30
CA ASP A 190 -18.67 -15.12 12.99
C ASP A 190 -19.16 -13.92 12.17
N GLU A 191 -19.63 -12.88 12.85
CA GLU A 191 -20.08 -11.62 12.24
C GLU A 191 -19.53 -10.44 13.03
N ILE A 192 -19.33 -9.30 12.36
CA ILE A 192 -18.80 -8.09 12.98
C ILE A 192 -19.53 -6.86 12.44
N ASN A 193 -19.76 -5.91 13.33
CA ASN A 193 -20.34 -4.63 12.95
C ASN A 193 -19.26 -3.77 12.30
N VAL A 194 -19.58 -3.22 11.14
CA VAL A 194 -18.78 -2.21 10.47
C VAL A 194 -19.62 -0.96 10.24
N ILE A 195 -19.01 0.20 10.38
CA ILE A 195 -19.67 1.50 10.26
C ILE A 195 -19.08 2.21 9.05
N ILE A 196 -19.95 2.64 8.14
CA ILE A 196 -19.59 3.44 6.98
C ILE A 196 -20.26 4.80 7.10
N ALA A 197 -19.48 5.86 7.17
CA ALA A 197 -20.04 7.21 7.25
C ALA A 197 -20.89 7.54 6.01
N ASP A 198 -22.03 8.20 6.21
CA ASP A 198 -23.01 8.42 5.14
C ASP A 198 -22.43 9.27 4.01
N HIS A 199 -21.60 10.26 4.34
CA HIS A 199 -20.91 11.06 3.32
C HIS A 199 -19.98 10.22 2.43
N THR A 200 -19.37 9.15 2.97
CA THR A 200 -18.58 8.21 2.17
C THR A 200 -19.48 7.40 1.24
N ARG A 201 -20.61 6.89 1.76
CA ARG A 201 -21.64 6.19 0.94
C ARG A 201 -22.15 7.07 -0.20
N MET A 202 -22.45 8.33 0.09
CA MET A 202 -22.94 9.30 -0.90
C MET A 202 -21.86 9.70 -1.93
N GLN A 203 -20.59 9.77 -1.53
CA GLN A 203 -19.48 10.08 -2.45
C GLN A 203 -19.10 8.91 -3.34
N ALA A 204 -19.36 7.68 -2.89
CA ALA A 204 -19.23 6.48 -3.70
C ALA A 204 -20.32 6.50 -4.79
N LYS A 205 -20.13 7.34 -5.82
CA LYS A 205 -21.00 7.47 -6.99
C LYS A 205 -21.08 6.12 -7.70
N THR A 206 -22.01 5.26 -7.28
CA THR A 206 -22.35 4.05 -8.00
C THR A 206 -23.84 4.08 -8.27
N LEU A 207 -24.21 3.76 -9.50
CA LEU A 207 -25.60 3.55 -9.90
C LEU A 207 -26.10 2.16 -9.46
N LEU A 208 -25.24 1.37 -8.83
CA LEU A 208 -25.54 0.01 -8.40
C LEU A 208 -26.19 0.05 -7.01
N PRO A 209 -27.29 -0.70 -6.80
CA PRO A 209 -27.84 -0.93 -5.47
C PRO A 209 -26.74 -1.49 -4.55
N THR A 210 -26.49 -0.78 -3.44
CA THR A 210 -25.60 -1.18 -2.33
C THR A 210 -24.20 -1.67 -2.73
N SER A 211 -23.31 -0.76 -3.11
CA SER A 211 -21.87 -1.05 -3.29
C SER A 211 -21.11 -1.26 -1.97
N ASN A 212 -21.78 -1.74 -0.92
CA ASN A 212 -21.19 -1.90 0.40
C ASN A 212 -20.29 -3.14 0.43
N PRO A 213 -19.24 -3.15 1.29
CA PRO A 213 -18.48 -4.36 1.57
C PRO A 213 -19.41 -5.49 2.02
N THR A 214 -19.13 -6.70 1.54
CA THR A 214 -19.97 -7.88 1.78
C THR A 214 -19.48 -8.74 2.94
N HIS A 215 -18.19 -8.68 3.24
CA HIS A 215 -17.52 -9.52 4.21
C HIS A 215 -16.40 -8.75 4.90
N VAL A 216 -15.95 -9.22 6.07
CA VAL A 216 -14.71 -8.79 6.70
C VAL A 216 -13.70 -9.94 6.68
N LEU A 217 -12.60 -9.77 5.96
CA LEU A 217 -11.53 -10.76 5.95
C LEU A 217 -10.73 -10.67 7.25
N ALA A 218 -10.62 -11.78 7.97
CA ALA A 218 -9.70 -11.93 9.08
C ALA A 218 -8.39 -12.53 8.57
N ILE A 219 -7.40 -11.67 8.35
CA ILE A 219 -6.15 -12.03 7.69
C ILE A 219 -5.06 -12.29 8.71
N TRP A 220 -4.39 -13.43 8.57
CA TRP A 220 -3.24 -13.79 9.40
C TRP A 220 -2.22 -14.61 8.60
N ASP A 221 -1.07 -14.86 9.23
CA ASP A 221 0.07 -15.51 8.59
C ASP A 221 -0.15 -17.01 8.36
N LEU A 222 0.23 -17.51 7.20
CA LEU A 222 0.09 -18.92 6.84
C LEU A 222 0.86 -19.80 7.83
N PRO A 223 0.27 -20.89 8.37
CA PRO A 223 0.95 -21.75 9.33
C PRO A 223 2.17 -22.47 8.69
N VAL A 224 3.19 -22.74 9.51
CA VAL A 224 4.48 -23.38 9.15
C VAL A 224 4.31 -24.64 8.29
N ALA A 225 3.24 -25.41 8.52
CA ALA A 225 2.98 -26.68 7.85
C ALA A 225 2.54 -26.53 6.39
N HIS A 226 2.31 -25.31 5.90
CA HIS A 226 1.85 -25.11 4.54
C HIS A 226 3.00 -25.27 3.54
N PRO A 227 2.84 -26.05 2.45
CA PRO A 227 3.93 -26.38 1.51
C PRO A 227 4.60 -25.17 0.86
N VAL A 228 3.89 -24.04 0.79
CA VAL A 228 4.35 -22.77 0.22
C VAL A 228 5.19 -21.95 1.23
N TYR A 229 5.12 -22.23 2.54
CA TYR A 229 5.69 -21.37 3.58
C TYR A 229 6.39 -22.18 4.69
N LYS A 230 7.67 -22.49 4.46
CA LYS A 230 8.46 -23.38 5.35
C LYS A 230 9.04 -22.72 6.61
N ASN A 231 9.01 -21.38 6.72
CA ASN A 231 9.84 -20.64 7.71
C ASN A 231 9.06 -19.70 8.65
N GLY A 232 7.74 -19.58 8.56
CA GLY A 232 7.01 -18.71 9.47
C GLY A 232 6.57 -19.48 10.68
N ALA A 233 7.12 -19.19 11.87
CA ALA A 233 6.72 -19.77 13.16
C ALA A 233 5.22 -19.58 13.53
N GLY A 234 4.41 -19.03 12.62
CA GLY A 234 3.18 -18.33 12.93
C GLY A 234 3.50 -17.15 13.83
N ASN A 235 2.98 -15.97 13.57
CA ASN A 235 3.08 -14.87 14.54
C ASN A 235 2.16 -15.12 15.75
N ILE A 236 2.32 -16.27 16.40
CA ILE A 236 1.69 -16.67 17.65
C ILE A 236 2.62 -16.17 18.75
N ASN A 237 2.11 -15.30 19.60
CA ASN A 237 2.85 -14.84 20.76
C ASN A 237 2.95 -16.01 21.76
N PRO A 238 4.15 -16.54 22.06
CA PRO A 238 4.30 -17.72 22.90
C PRO A 238 3.79 -17.49 24.33
N ALA A 239 3.83 -16.26 24.83
CA ALA A 239 3.36 -15.92 26.17
C ALA A 239 1.83 -15.94 26.29
N THR A 240 1.10 -15.70 25.19
CA THR A 240 -0.37 -15.59 25.21
C THR A 240 -1.06 -16.70 24.42
N GLY A 241 -0.33 -17.44 23.59
CA GLY A 241 -0.90 -18.34 22.58
C GLY A 241 -1.71 -17.63 21.49
N ARG A 242 -1.77 -16.29 21.49
CA ARG A 242 -2.62 -15.51 20.58
C ARG A 242 -1.90 -15.14 19.30
N ARG A 243 -2.64 -15.16 18.19
CA ARG A 243 -2.17 -14.75 16.87
C ARG A 243 -2.60 -13.32 16.56
N LYS A 244 -1.72 -12.55 15.91
CA LYS A 244 -2.09 -11.25 15.35
C LYS A 244 -2.96 -11.43 14.11
N ILE A 245 -4.15 -10.85 14.12
CA ILE A 245 -5.12 -10.86 13.01
C ILE A 245 -5.34 -9.43 12.54
N SER A 246 -5.46 -9.24 11.23
CA SER A 246 -5.86 -7.97 10.60
C SER A 246 -7.25 -8.13 10.00
N LEU A 247 -8.20 -7.30 10.41
CA LEU A 247 -9.55 -7.31 9.87
C LEU A 247 -9.65 -6.31 8.72
N MET A 248 -10.13 -6.76 7.56
CA MET A 248 -10.22 -5.94 6.35
C MET A 248 -11.57 -6.15 5.66
N PRO A 249 -12.46 -5.14 5.60
CA PRO A 249 -13.68 -5.21 4.80
C PRO A 249 -13.36 -5.48 3.31
N ALA A 250 -14.19 -6.26 2.65
CA ALA A 250 -14.03 -6.57 1.23
C ALA A 250 -15.35 -6.93 0.53
N HIS A 251 -15.35 -6.77 -0.78
CA HIS A 251 -16.36 -7.27 -1.69
C HIS A 251 -15.93 -8.63 -2.20
N ASN A 252 -16.77 -9.65 -1.99
CA ASN A 252 -16.51 -11.01 -2.46
C ASN A 252 -16.26 -11.04 -3.98
N LEU A 253 -17.05 -10.27 -4.73
CA LEU A 253 -16.95 -10.18 -6.19
C LEU A 253 -15.56 -9.79 -6.67
N VAL A 254 -14.92 -8.81 -6.02
CA VAL A 254 -13.57 -8.35 -6.41
C VAL A 254 -12.55 -9.47 -6.20
N LEU A 255 -12.66 -10.23 -5.12
CA LEU A 255 -11.76 -11.35 -4.86
C LEU A 255 -12.03 -12.51 -5.83
N ALA A 256 -13.29 -12.88 -6.04
CA ALA A 256 -13.68 -13.94 -6.97
C ALA A 256 -13.28 -13.64 -8.43
N ALA A 257 -13.37 -12.38 -8.87
CA ALA A 257 -13.02 -11.96 -10.22
C ALA A 257 -11.51 -11.86 -10.48
N HIS A 258 -10.69 -11.67 -9.43
CA HIS A 258 -9.24 -11.48 -9.58
C HIS A 258 -8.38 -12.64 -9.08
N CYS A 259 -8.90 -13.48 -8.19
CA CYS A 259 -8.18 -14.60 -7.58
C CYS A 259 -8.73 -15.94 -8.08
N ALA A 260 -7.98 -16.63 -8.95
CA ALA A 260 -8.42 -17.92 -9.50
C ALA A 260 -8.52 -19.05 -8.47
N LYS A 261 -7.81 -18.93 -7.33
CA LYS A 261 -7.89 -19.87 -6.19
C LYS A 261 -8.81 -19.37 -5.08
N TRP A 262 -9.67 -18.39 -5.37
CA TRP A 262 -10.70 -17.97 -4.43
C TRP A 262 -11.70 -19.10 -4.16
N PHE A 263 -12.46 -18.98 -3.09
CA PHE A 263 -13.46 -19.97 -2.67
C PHE A 263 -14.83 -19.29 -2.48
N PRO A 264 -15.94 -20.04 -2.62
CA PRO A 264 -17.27 -19.52 -2.34
C PRO A 264 -17.37 -19.08 -0.87
N LEU A 265 -17.89 -17.89 -0.63
CA LEU A 265 -18.15 -17.39 0.72
C LEU A 265 -19.60 -17.66 1.11
N PRO A 266 -19.90 -17.78 2.42
CA PRO A 266 -21.28 -17.82 2.89
C PRO A 266 -22.07 -16.63 2.34
N LYS A 267 -23.29 -16.88 1.85
CA LYS A 267 -24.17 -15.78 1.43
C LYS A 267 -24.52 -14.95 2.66
N SER A 268 -24.24 -13.65 2.61
CA SER A 268 -24.76 -12.74 3.62
C SER A 268 -26.24 -12.49 3.34
N THR A 269 -27.10 -13.40 3.81
CA THR A 269 -28.55 -13.33 3.54
C THR A 269 -29.26 -12.24 4.34
N ASN A 270 -28.58 -11.64 5.33
CA ASN A 270 -29.18 -10.70 6.28
C ASN A 270 -28.23 -9.53 6.62
N ILE A 271 -27.63 -8.86 5.63
CA ILE A 271 -26.94 -7.58 5.90
C ILE A 271 -27.98 -6.58 6.40
N ARG A 272 -28.05 -6.39 7.71
CA ARG A 272 -28.92 -5.40 8.35
C ARG A 272 -28.21 -4.06 8.31
N GLU A 273 -28.81 -3.10 7.63
CA GLU A 273 -28.38 -1.71 7.66
C GLU A 273 -29.08 -1.00 8.83
N THR A 274 -28.29 -0.52 9.79
CA THR A 274 -28.80 0.26 10.93
C THR A 274 -28.18 1.65 10.87
N PRO A 275 -28.99 2.73 10.79
CA PRO A 275 -28.46 4.09 10.93
C PRO A 275 -27.81 4.27 12.30
N VAL A 276 -26.59 4.78 12.33
CA VAL A 276 -25.83 5.02 13.57
C VAL A 276 -25.11 6.36 13.49
N THR A 277 -24.78 6.92 14.64
CA THR A 277 -23.85 8.04 14.74
C THR A 277 -22.55 7.48 15.29
N ASN A 278 -21.44 7.65 14.57
CA ASN A 278 -20.16 7.13 15.03
C ASN A 278 -19.65 7.93 16.26
N ALA A 279 -18.56 7.47 16.88
CA ALA A 279 -17.98 8.10 18.07
C ALA A 279 -17.56 9.58 17.86
N SER A 280 -17.39 10.00 16.59
CA SER A 280 -17.08 11.39 16.23
C SER A 280 -18.31 12.26 15.96
N GLY A 281 -19.53 11.75 16.17
CA GLY A 281 -20.77 12.48 15.92
C GLY A 281 -21.17 12.52 14.44
N VAL A 282 -20.50 11.75 13.57
CA VAL A 282 -20.78 11.73 12.14
C VAL A 282 -21.84 10.67 11.85
N PRO A 283 -22.93 11.02 11.15
CA PRO A 283 -23.91 10.06 10.67
C PRO A 283 -23.28 8.99 9.78
N GLY A 284 -23.67 7.75 10.01
CA GLY A 284 -23.20 6.59 9.28
C GLY A 284 -24.23 5.48 9.27
N THR A 285 -23.89 4.43 8.54
CA THR A 285 -24.66 3.19 8.52
C THR A 285 -23.81 2.06 9.04
N MET A 286 -24.34 1.36 10.04
CA MET A 286 -23.77 0.12 10.56
C MET A 286 -24.28 -1.05 9.72
N LEU A 287 -23.35 -1.91 9.30
CA LEU A 287 -23.59 -3.17 8.61
C LEU A 287 -23.09 -4.29 9.50
N ASN A 288 -23.90 -5.32 9.72
CA ASN A 288 -23.41 -6.56 10.31
C ASN A 288 -22.91 -7.47 9.19
N LEU A 289 -21.60 -7.74 9.14
CA LEU A 289 -20.95 -8.48 8.06
C LEU A 289 -20.30 -9.77 8.55
N PRO A 290 -20.42 -10.87 7.80
CA PRO A 290 -19.73 -12.12 8.13
C PRO A 290 -18.21 -11.95 8.08
N VAL A 291 -17.52 -12.56 9.04
CA VAL A 291 -16.08 -12.59 9.13
C VAL A 291 -15.55 -13.84 8.45
N VAL A 292 -14.65 -13.66 7.48
CA VAL A 292 -14.08 -14.74 6.68
C VAL A 292 -12.63 -14.95 7.08
N PRO A 293 -12.31 -16.11 7.66
CA PRO A 293 -10.93 -16.43 8.02
C PRO A 293 -10.07 -16.64 6.76
N LEU A 294 -8.95 -15.91 6.61
CA LEU A 294 -8.05 -16.00 5.46
C LEU A 294 -6.57 -16.00 5.88
N ALA A 295 -5.96 -17.18 5.88
CA ALA A 295 -4.52 -17.30 6.04
C ALA A 295 -3.79 -16.93 4.72
N VAL A 296 -2.76 -16.08 4.80
CA VAL A 296 -1.97 -15.65 3.64
C VAL A 296 -0.47 -15.70 3.95
N PRO A 297 0.41 -15.91 2.95
CA PRO A 297 1.86 -15.97 3.15
C PRO A 297 2.48 -14.72 3.80
N HIS A 298 1.93 -13.53 3.53
CA HIS A 298 2.47 -12.28 4.06
C HIS A 298 1.35 -11.26 4.36
N PRO A 299 0.76 -11.28 5.57
CA PRO A 299 -0.34 -10.39 5.93
C PRO A 299 -0.06 -8.89 5.73
N PRO A 300 1.13 -8.34 6.07
CA PRO A 300 1.38 -6.91 5.94
C PRO A 300 1.27 -6.38 4.50
N SER A 301 1.53 -7.21 3.48
CA SER A 301 1.44 -6.78 2.08
C SER A 301 0.08 -7.07 1.43
N PHE A 302 -0.82 -7.77 2.12
CA PHE A 302 -2.13 -8.13 1.57
C PHE A 302 -2.95 -6.90 1.20
N MET A 303 -2.81 -5.80 1.95
CA MET A 303 -3.56 -4.57 1.64
C MET A 303 -3.16 -3.95 0.29
N TYR A 304 -1.89 -4.05 -0.10
CA TYR A 304 -1.44 -3.60 -1.42
C TYR A 304 -2.06 -4.45 -2.54
N LEU A 305 -2.18 -5.76 -2.31
CA LEU A 305 -2.85 -6.68 -3.22
C LEU A 305 -4.32 -6.29 -3.39
N LEU A 306 -5.04 -6.18 -2.27
CA LEU A 306 -6.45 -5.85 -2.23
C LEU A 306 -6.72 -4.52 -2.94
N GLN A 307 -6.04 -3.44 -2.56
CA GLN A 307 -6.24 -2.13 -3.18
C GLN A 307 -5.93 -2.12 -4.68
N THR A 308 -4.91 -2.85 -5.13
CA THR A 308 -4.56 -2.90 -6.56
C THR A 308 -5.64 -3.63 -7.35
N MET A 309 -6.26 -4.67 -6.80
CA MET A 309 -7.40 -5.37 -7.42
C MET A 309 -8.62 -4.44 -7.59
N TYR A 310 -8.91 -3.56 -6.62
CA TYR A 310 -9.98 -2.58 -6.80
C TYR A 310 -9.64 -1.47 -7.80
N THR A 311 -8.43 -0.94 -7.70
CA THR A 311 -8.11 0.34 -8.39
C THR A 311 -7.48 0.14 -9.76
N HIS A 312 -6.91 -1.03 -10.02
CA HIS A 312 -6.14 -1.35 -11.23
C HIS A 312 -5.00 -0.38 -11.53
N LYS A 313 -4.55 0.39 -10.53
CA LYS A 313 -3.52 1.42 -10.66
C LYS A 313 -2.14 0.87 -10.30
N ALA A 314 -1.45 0.29 -11.27
CA ALA A 314 -0.05 -0.15 -11.10
C ALA A 314 0.89 1.00 -10.68
N SER A 315 0.62 2.23 -11.12
CA SER A 315 1.38 3.42 -10.70
C SER A 315 1.26 3.68 -9.20
N TRP A 316 0.06 3.53 -8.63
CA TRP A 316 -0.15 3.66 -7.19
C TRP A 316 0.63 2.57 -6.43
N LEU A 317 0.59 1.33 -6.91
CA LEU A 317 1.33 0.22 -6.31
C LEU A 317 2.84 0.50 -6.31
N LEU A 318 3.39 0.97 -7.44
CA LEU A 318 4.80 1.37 -7.57
C LEU A 318 5.20 2.51 -6.63
N ASP A 319 4.29 3.45 -6.36
CA ASP A 319 4.53 4.54 -5.42
C ASP A 319 4.52 4.06 -3.96
N GLN A 320 3.70 3.05 -3.63
CA GLN A 320 3.70 2.44 -2.29
C GLN A 320 4.93 1.57 -2.05
N LEU A 321 5.29 0.72 -3.01
CA LEU A 321 6.39 -0.24 -2.84
C LEU A 321 7.78 0.40 -2.98
N VAL A 322 7.89 1.51 -3.72
CA VAL A 322 9.15 2.21 -3.95
C VAL A 322 8.96 3.72 -3.70
N PRO A 323 8.97 4.17 -2.43
CA PRO A 323 8.56 5.51 -2.01
C PRO A 323 9.61 6.61 -2.30
N VAL A 324 10.03 6.72 -3.56
CA VAL A 324 10.86 7.81 -4.09
C VAL A 324 10.16 8.51 -5.26
N PRO A 325 10.43 9.80 -5.50
CA PRO A 325 9.97 10.47 -6.71
C PRO A 325 10.45 9.72 -7.95
N LYS A 326 9.53 9.35 -8.84
CA LYS A 326 9.87 8.70 -10.11
C LYS A 326 10.51 9.70 -11.08
N PRO A 327 11.42 9.27 -11.97
CA PRO A 327 11.94 10.16 -13.00
C PRO A 327 10.82 10.57 -13.97
N THR A 328 10.85 11.83 -14.38
CA THR A 328 9.95 12.33 -15.42
C THR A 328 10.37 11.74 -16.75
N VAL A 329 9.44 11.09 -17.45
CA VAL A 329 9.63 10.60 -18.82
C VAL A 329 9.02 11.63 -19.76
N VAL A 330 9.81 12.15 -20.69
CA VAL A 330 9.36 13.02 -21.78
C VAL A 330 8.98 12.14 -22.95
N PHE A 331 7.75 12.28 -23.44
CA PHE A 331 7.29 11.56 -24.62
C PHE A 331 7.75 12.26 -25.89
N PRO A 332 8.00 11.51 -26.99
CA PRO A 332 8.28 12.09 -28.30
C PRO A 332 7.24 13.14 -28.70
N THR A 333 7.70 14.28 -29.21
CA THR A 333 6.85 15.31 -29.85
C THR A 333 7.39 15.59 -31.26
N PRO A 334 6.62 16.25 -32.14
CA PRO A 334 7.13 16.67 -33.45
C PRO A 334 8.42 17.50 -33.35
N GLU A 335 8.57 18.32 -32.30
CA GLU A 335 9.74 19.17 -32.06
C GLU A 335 10.92 18.40 -31.44
N ASN A 336 10.64 17.28 -30.76
CA ASN A 336 11.65 16.42 -30.14
C ASN A 336 11.25 14.95 -30.30
N PRO A 337 11.52 14.33 -31.47
CA PRO A 337 11.11 12.96 -31.75
C PRO A 337 11.88 11.94 -30.90
N ASN A 338 13.07 12.29 -30.40
CA ASN A 338 13.95 11.40 -29.64
C ASN A 338 14.38 12.01 -28.29
N PRO A 339 13.45 12.22 -27.35
CA PRO A 339 13.79 12.80 -26.07
C PRO A 339 14.72 11.88 -25.27
N ARG A 340 15.82 12.44 -24.77
CA ARG A 340 16.78 11.70 -23.93
C ARG A 340 16.18 11.46 -22.54
N ASN A 341 15.58 10.29 -22.36
CA ASN A 341 15.02 9.86 -21.08
C ASN A 341 16.07 9.11 -20.24
N PRO A 342 16.16 9.38 -18.92
CA PRO A 342 16.97 8.53 -18.05
C PRO A 342 16.36 7.12 -18.01
N HIS A 343 17.20 6.10 -17.86
CA HIS A 343 16.71 4.73 -17.70
C HIS A 343 15.90 4.64 -16.40
N TYR A 344 14.59 4.47 -16.52
CA TYR A 344 13.61 4.62 -15.42
C TYR A 344 14.00 3.84 -14.15
N ILE A 345 14.37 2.57 -14.32
CA ILE A 345 14.69 1.68 -13.18
C ILE A 345 16.03 2.05 -12.52
N ILE A 346 17.07 2.35 -13.31
CA ILE A 346 18.41 2.73 -12.81
C ILE A 346 18.31 4.04 -12.02
N GLU A 347 17.65 5.04 -12.60
CA GLU A 347 17.48 6.34 -11.98
C GLU A 347 16.61 6.27 -10.72
N THR A 348 15.57 5.43 -10.72
CA THR A 348 14.77 5.18 -9.51
C THR A 348 15.58 4.45 -8.44
N GLY A 349 16.36 3.42 -8.82
CA GLY A 349 17.26 2.69 -7.92
C GLY A 349 18.30 3.61 -7.29
N ARG A 350 18.90 4.52 -8.07
CA ARG A 350 19.82 5.55 -7.57
C ARG A 350 19.16 6.44 -6.52
N ARG A 351 17.93 6.88 -6.75
CA ARG A 351 17.17 7.68 -5.76
C ARG A 351 16.83 6.89 -4.50
N VAL A 352 16.55 5.59 -4.63
CA VAL A 352 16.35 4.68 -3.49
C VAL A 352 17.62 4.58 -2.66
N ALA A 353 18.77 4.33 -3.28
CA ALA A 353 20.07 4.24 -2.62
C ALA A 353 20.47 5.53 -1.89
N GLN A 354 20.15 6.69 -2.47
CA GLN A 354 20.43 8.00 -1.87
C GLN A 354 19.52 8.31 -0.67
N ARG A 355 18.30 7.76 -0.63
CA ARG A 355 17.30 8.11 0.38
C ARG A 355 17.23 7.11 1.54
N TYR A 356 17.50 5.84 1.29
CA TYR A 356 17.25 4.76 2.23
C TYR A 356 18.53 3.98 2.55
N THR A 357 18.62 3.49 3.78
CA THR A 357 19.72 2.59 4.18
C THR A 357 19.54 1.21 3.54
N PRO A 358 20.62 0.42 3.35
CA PRO A 358 20.52 -0.94 2.82
C PRO A 358 19.52 -1.81 3.58
N ARG A 359 19.46 -1.67 4.92
CA ARG A 359 18.50 -2.40 5.76
C ARG A 359 17.04 -2.04 5.44
N ALA A 360 16.74 -0.76 5.26
CA ALA A 360 15.40 -0.32 4.88
C ALA A 360 15.02 -0.82 3.47
N ILE A 361 15.97 -0.84 2.53
CA ILE A 361 15.76 -1.38 1.18
C ILE A 361 15.44 -2.87 1.25
N MET A 362 16.14 -3.63 2.10
CA MET A 362 15.86 -5.04 2.34
C MET A 362 14.44 -5.28 2.88
N ASP A 363 13.94 -4.43 3.78
CA ASP A 363 12.57 -4.54 4.30
C ASP A 363 11.52 -4.24 3.21
N MET A 364 11.80 -3.26 2.33
CA MET A 364 10.97 -2.99 1.15
C MET A 364 10.96 -4.18 0.18
N ILE A 365 12.12 -4.79 -0.08
CA ILE A 365 12.24 -6.01 -0.89
C ILE A 365 11.42 -7.16 -0.28
N GLY A 366 11.52 -7.36 1.04
CA GLY A 366 10.72 -8.34 1.76
C GLY A 366 9.21 -8.13 1.57
N THR A 367 8.75 -6.88 1.57
CA THR A 367 7.35 -6.54 1.31
C THR A 367 6.92 -6.90 -0.12
N VAL A 368 7.77 -6.64 -1.12
CA VAL A 368 7.50 -7.02 -2.52
C VAL A 368 7.45 -8.54 -2.70
N ILE A 369 8.38 -9.27 -2.07
CA ILE A 369 8.38 -10.74 -2.06
C ILE A 369 7.10 -11.27 -1.40
N GLY A 370 6.71 -10.70 -0.26
CA GLY A 370 5.46 -11.08 0.42
C GLY A 370 4.22 -10.82 -0.44
N LEU A 371 4.17 -9.70 -1.16
CA LEU A 371 3.10 -9.40 -2.12
C LEU A 371 3.06 -10.42 -3.26
N TRP A 372 4.22 -10.77 -3.83
CA TRP A 372 4.37 -11.80 -4.85
C TRP A 372 3.87 -13.17 -4.34
N GLN A 373 4.24 -13.57 -3.13
CA GLN A 373 3.76 -14.81 -2.51
C GLN A 373 2.24 -14.83 -2.34
N ASN A 374 1.64 -13.74 -1.84
CA ASN A 374 0.19 -13.62 -1.72
C ASN A 374 -0.51 -13.75 -3.09
N ALA A 375 0.05 -13.11 -4.14
CA ALA A 375 -0.51 -13.17 -5.49
C ALA A 375 -0.47 -14.59 -6.08
N ILE A 376 0.63 -15.33 -5.89
CA ILE A 376 0.72 -16.75 -6.29
C ILE A 376 -0.26 -17.62 -5.49
N TYR A 377 -0.33 -17.38 -4.19
CA TYR A 377 -1.16 -18.14 -3.27
C TYR A 377 -2.65 -18.04 -3.64
N LEU A 378 -3.14 -16.85 -3.96
CA LEU A 378 -4.54 -16.62 -4.35
C LEU A 378 -4.82 -16.82 -5.84
N GLY A 379 -3.79 -17.03 -6.68
CA GLY A 379 -3.98 -17.21 -8.10
C GLY A 379 -4.35 -15.92 -8.84
N VAL A 380 -3.72 -14.79 -8.49
CA VAL A 380 -4.07 -13.48 -9.04
C VAL A 380 -3.60 -13.30 -10.48
N SER A 381 -4.49 -13.08 -11.44
CA SER A 381 -4.11 -13.00 -12.87
C SER A 381 -3.95 -11.58 -13.44
N ASP A 382 -4.07 -10.52 -12.63
CA ASP A 382 -3.96 -9.14 -13.13
C ASP A 382 -2.54 -8.79 -13.61
N ARG A 383 -2.38 -8.65 -14.94
CA ARG A 383 -1.10 -8.30 -15.59
C ARG A 383 -0.47 -7.02 -15.04
N ARG A 384 -1.28 -6.00 -14.71
CA ARG A 384 -0.81 -4.68 -14.23
C ARG A 384 -0.17 -4.82 -12.86
N LEU A 385 -0.76 -5.64 -11.99
CA LEU A 385 -0.21 -5.97 -10.68
C LEU A 385 1.15 -6.65 -10.80
N TRP A 386 1.27 -7.66 -11.68
CA TRP A 386 2.53 -8.35 -11.91
C TRP A 386 3.63 -7.42 -12.44
N ILE A 387 3.30 -6.53 -13.38
CA ILE A 387 4.23 -5.49 -13.85
C ILE A 387 4.69 -4.62 -12.67
N GLY A 388 3.77 -4.20 -11.81
CA GLY A 388 4.08 -3.41 -10.61
C GLY A 388 5.03 -4.12 -9.64
N ILE A 389 4.83 -5.42 -9.42
CA ILE A 389 5.70 -6.27 -8.59
C ILE A 389 7.10 -6.37 -9.21
N ASP A 390 7.19 -6.77 -10.49
CA ASP A 390 8.47 -7.01 -11.18
C ASP A 390 9.31 -5.72 -11.23
N TRP A 391 8.68 -4.60 -11.56
CA TRP A 391 9.33 -3.30 -11.63
C TRP A 391 9.77 -2.80 -10.25
N SER A 392 8.93 -2.95 -9.23
CA SER A 392 9.31 -2.57 -7.85
C SER A 392 10.51 -3.38 -7.38
N TYR A 393 10.50 -4.68 -7.62
CA TYR A 393 11.59 -5.58 -7.27
C TYR A 393 12.91 -5.19 -7.96
N ASP A 394 12.88 -4.93 -9.27
CA ASP A 394 14.07 -4.51 -10.03
C ASP A 394 14.62 -3.16 -9.52
N MET A 395 13.76 -2.17 -9.27
CA MET A 395 14.17 -0.86 -8.73
C MET A 395 14.84 -0.99 -7.36
N LEU A 396 14.27 -1.80 -6.47
CA LEU A 396 14.79 -1.99 -5.13
C LEU A 396 16.10 -2.79 -5.12
N LEU A 397 16.21 -3.86 -5.92
CA LEU A 397 17.49 -4.58 -6.07
C LEU A 397 18.58 -3.66 -6.61
N THR A 398 18.26 -2.83 -7.60
CA THR A 398 19.20 -1.84 -8.15
C THR A 398 19.61 -0.82 -7.10
N GLY A 399 18.66 -0.33 -6.31
CA GLY A 399 18.94 0.58 -5.20
C GLY A 399 19.79 -0.07 -4.11
N LEU A 400 19.55 -1.34 -3.80
CA LEU A 400 20.35 -2.10 -2.83
C LEU A 400 21.80 -2.23 -3.29
N ALA A 401 22.01 -2.68 -4.53
CA ALA A 401 23.33 -2.82 -5.13
C ALA A 401 24.12 -1.49 -5.12
N MET A 402 23.47 -0.40 -5.54
CA MET A 402 24.07 0.95 -5.48
C MET A 402 24.36 1.40 -4.05
N SER A 403 23.48 1.12 -3.09
CA SER A 403 23.68 1.51 -1.67
C SER A 403 24.85 0.77 -1.00
N LEU A 404 25.24 -0.37 -1.56
CA LEU A 404 26.37 -1.17 -1.10
C LEU A 404 27.67 -0.87 -1.86
N GLY A 405 27.65 0.03 -2.83
CA GLY A 405 28.82 0.34 -3.67
C GLY A 405 29.11 -0.71 -4.75
N HIS A 406 28.15 -1.60 -5.03
CA HIS A 406 28.31 -2.75 -5.93
C HIS A 406 27.22 -2.81 -7.01
N PRO A 407 27.07 -1.77 -7.86
CA PRO A 407 26.03 -1.74 -8.90
C PRO A 407 26.10 -2.91 -9.89
N GLU A 408 27.27 -3.52 -10.06
CA GLU A 408 27.52 -4.70 -10.89
C GLU A 408 26.80 -5.97 -10.42
N LEU A 409 26.39 -6.05 -9.15
CA LEU A 409 25.68 -7.21 -8.59
C LEU A 409 24.28 -7.40 -9.17
N VAL A 410 23.78 -6.40 -9.90
CA VAL A 410 22.49 -6.47 -10.60
C VAL A 410 22.76 -6.27 -12.10
N PRO A 411 23.43 -7.23 -12.76
CA PRO A 411 23.73 -7.12 -14.17
C PRO A 411 22.40 -7.04 -14.95
N ARG A 412 22.27 -6.00 -15.77
CA ARG A 412 21.12 -5.84 -16.66
C ARG A 412 21.46 -6.45 -18.01
N PRO A 413 20.55 -7.24 -18.61
CA PRO A 413 20.66 -7.48 -20.03
C PRO A 413 20.66 -6.13 -20.75
N ALA A 414 21.54 -5.98 -21.74
CA ALA A 414 21.57 -4.77 -22.57
C ALA A 414 20.16 -4.49 -23.10
N PRO A 415 19.69 -3.23 -23.11
CA PRO A 415 18.35 -2.92 -23.58
C PRO A 415 18.21 -3.39 -25.04
N GLN A 416 17.48 -4.48 -25.27
CA GLN A 416 17.22 -5.03 -26.61
C GLN A 416 16.15 -4.25 -27.39
N VAL A 417 15.58 -3.19 -26.80
CA VAL A 417 14.54 -2.39 -27.45
C VAL A 417 15.19 -1.42 -28.43
N GLN A 418 15.49 -1.91 -29.63
CA GLN A 418 15.51 -1.06 -30.82
C GLN A 418 14.05 -0.68 -31.10
N TRP A 419 13.67 0.56 -30.79
CA TRP A 419 12.44 1.11 -31.35
C TRP A 419 12.54 1.00 -32.87
N PRO A 420 11.51 0.50 -33.58
CA PRO A 420 11.53 0.52 -35.03
C PRO A 420 11.66 1.98 -35.45
N VAL A 421 12.86 2.37 -35.88
CA VAL A 421 13.09 3.66 -36.52
C VAL A 421 12.32 3.55 -37.83
N PRO A 422 11.25 4.34 -38.04
CA PRO A 422 10.56 4.31 -39.32
C PRO A 422 11.60 4.61 -40.39
N ALA A 423 11.78 3.68 -41.33
CA ALA A 423 12.71 3.86 -42.43
C ALA A 423 12.37 5.18 -43.11
N THR A 424 13.30 6.14 -43.06
CA THR A 424 13.22 7.35 -43.86
C THR A 424 13.16 6.90 -45.30
N LYS A 425 11.97 7.00 -45.92
CA LYS A 425 11.84 6.84 -47.37
C LYS A 425 12.69 7.93 -48.01
N ALA A 426 13.72 7.51 -48.74
CA ALA A 426 14.59 8.36 -49.53
C ALA A 426 13.83 9.00 -50.69
#